data_AF-A0A520IT64-F1
#
_entry.id   AF-A0A520IT64-F1
#
_cell.length_a   1.000
_cell.length_b   1.000
_cell.length_c   1.000
_cell.angle_alpha   90.00
_cell.angle_beta   90.00
_cell.angle_gamma   90.00
#
_symmetry.space_group_name_H-M   'P 1'
#
loop_
_entity.id
_entity.type
_entity.pdbx_description
1 polymer ?
#
loop_
_entity_poly.entity_id
_entity_poly.type
_entity_poly.pdbx_seq_one_letter_code
_entity_poly.pdbx_strand_id
1 'polypeptide(L)'
;MSEIHTEHGHEGHEHGDHAGLDKKKIWQVFGILLLITVIEFFIALWVLPHGYMSHGVGNFIYIALTLLKAYYIVAYFMHLKYEKVGLQLALTLSFIFIIYFIVLMLIEGDYLHVHMPFK
;
A
#
# COMPACT_ATOMS: atom_id res chain seq x y z
N MET A 1 52.08 -3.98 43.40
CA MET A 1 50.98 -4.79 43.96
C MET A 1 49.74 -3.90 43.87
N SER A 2 49.21 -3.73 42.66
CA SER A 2 48.23 -4.59 41.97
C SER A 2 46.81 -4.34 42.49
N GLU A 3 46.04 -3.66 41.62
CA GLU A 3 44.60 -3.80 41.40
C GLU A 3 43.65 -3.28 42.49
N ILE A 4 43.27 -2.01 42.34
CA ILE A 4 41.90 -1.58 42.60
C ILE A 4 41.19 -1.65 41.25
N HIS A 5 40.53 -2.77 40.97
CA HIS A 5 39.54 -2.88 39.92
C HIS A 5 38.29 -2.12 40.35
N THR A 6 38.24 -0.84 40.01
CA THR A 6 36.95 -0.15 39.85
C THR A 6 36.37 -0.67 38.55
N GLU A 7 35.34 -1.52 38.63
CA GLU A 7 34.45 -1.77 37.51
C GLU A 7 33.85 -0.43 37.06
N HIS A 8 34.48 0.20 36.08
CA HIS A 8 33.74 1.01 35.14
C HIS A 8 32.91 0.04 34.31
N GLY A 9 31.72 -0.26 34.83
CA GLY A 9 30.63 -0.75 34.01
C GLY A 9 30.58 0.16 32.78
N HIS A 10 30.98 -0.40 31.65
CA HIS A 10 30.78 0.20 30.35
C HIS A 10 29.26 0.33 30.21
N GLU A 11 28.74 1.48 30.64
CA GLU A 11 27.49 1.99 30.13
C GLU A 11 27.66 2.00 28.62
N GLY A 12 27.05 1.02 27.97
CA GLY A 12 26.90 0.94 26.53
C GLY A 12 26.08 2.13 26.07
N HIS A 13 26.75 3.28 26.02
CA HIS A 13 26.35 4.48 25.33
C HIS A 13 26.49 4.19 23.84
N GLU A 14 25.57 3.41 23.27
CA GLU A 14 25.45 3.25 21.82
C GLU A 14 24.02 3.56 21.38
N HIS A 15 23.88 4.81 20.91
CA HIS A 15 22.96 5.28 19.87
C HIS A 15 21.50 4.78 20.00
N GLY A 16 20.60 5.52 20.64
CA GLY A 16 20.25 6.87 20.19
C GLY A 16 19.54 6.79 18.83
N ASP A 17 18.21 6.75 18.86
CA ASP A 17 17.33 7.23 17.80
C ASP A 17 17.61 6.77 16.36
N HIS A 18 17.30 5.51 16.06
CA HIS A 18 16.96 5.12 14.70
C HIS A 18 15.43 5.15 14.50
N ALA A 19 14.89 6.37 14.53
CA ALA A 19 13.54 6.73 14.07
C ALA A 19 13.37 6.64 12.53
N GLY A 20 14.19 5.84 11.85
CA GLY A 20 14.10 5.57 10.42
C GLY A 20 14.03 4.06 10.22
N LEU A 21 12.97 3.59 9.57
CA LEU A 21 12.82 2.20 9.14
C LEU A 21 14.16 1.62 8.66
N ASP A 22 14.53 0.47 9.20
CA ASP A 22 15.74 -0.24 8.82
C ASP A 22 15.81 -0.38 7.30
N LYS A 23 16.89 0.09 6.68
CA LYS A 23 17.08 0.11 5.21
C LYS A 23 16.83 -1.27 4.60
N LYS A 24 17.12 -2.32 5.38
CA LYS A 24 16.86 -3.72 5.04
C LYS A 24 15.37 -4.03 4.84
N LYS A 25 14.49 -3.44 5.65
CA LYS A 25 13.03 -3.58 5.53
C LYS A 25 12.48 -2.86 4.33
N ILE A 26 12.98 -1.66 4.02
CA ILE A 26 12.60 -0.92 2.81
C ILE A 26 12.94 -1.74 1.56
N TRP A 27 14.14 -2.29 1.49
CA TRP A 27 14.58 -3.09 0.34
C TRP A 27 13.79 -4.41 0.21
N GLN A 28 13.45 -5.04 1.34
CA GLN A 28 12.58 -6.22 1.37
C GLN A 28 11.18 -5.92 0.82
N VAL A 29 10.55 -4.84 1.29
CA VAL A 29 9.20 -4.44 0.87
C VAL A 29 9.22 -4.01 -0.60
N PHE A 30 10.22 -3.24 -1.02
CA PHE A 30 10.44 -2.87 -2.42
C PHE A 30 10.51 -4.10 -3.33
N GLY A 31 11.26 -5.14 -2.95
CA GLY A 31 11.35 -6.38 -3.72
C GLY A 31 10.00 -7.09 -3.87
N ILE A 32 9.20 -7.14 -2.79
CA ILE A 32 7.83 -7.69 -2.81
C ILE A 32 6.92 -6.89 -3.73
N LEU A 33 6.95 -5.56 -3.66
CA LEU A 33 6.14 -4.71 -4.52
C LEU A 33 6.53 -4.81 -5.99
N LEU A 34 7.82 -4.91 -6.28
CA LEU A 34 8.33 -5.12 -7.62
C LEU A 34 7.80 -6.46 -8.15
N LEU A 35 7.90 -7.53 -7.37
CA LEU A 35 7.40 -8.85 -7.76
C LEU A 35 5.90 -8.83 -8.04
N ILE A 36 5.08 -8.25 -7.16
CA ILE A 36 3.62 -8.11 -7.37
C ILE A 36 3.34 -7.35 -8.67
N THR A 37 4.07 -6.25 -8.91
CA THR A 37 3.88 -5.41 -10.11
C THR A 37 4.25 -6.17 -11.39
N VAL A 38 5.35 -6.93 -11.38
CA VAL A 38 5.75 -7.76 -12.53
C VAL A 38 4.70 -8.82 -12.82
N ILE A 39 4.16 -9.47 -11.78
CA ILE A 39 3.08 -10.46 -11.92
C ILE A 39 1.81 -9.81 -12.47
N GLU A 40 1.42 -8.63 -11.97
CA GLU A 40 0.29 -7.85 -12.51
C GLU A 40 0.46 -7.56 -14.01
N PHE A 41 1.62 -7.06 -14.43
CA PHE A 41 1.88 -6.80 -15.85
C PHE A 41 1.85 -8.08 -16.69
N PHE A 42 2.37 -9.19 -16.16
CA PHE A 42 2.31 -10.47 -16.86
C PHE A 42 0.88 -10.96 -17.04
N ILE A 43 0.03 -10.83 -16.01
CA ILE A 43 -1.39 -11.17 -16.10
C ILE A 43 -2.11 -10.26 -17.11
N ALA A 44 -1.88 -8.94 -17.02
CA ALA A 44 -2.52 -7.95 -17.89
C ALA A 44 -2.12 -8.09 -19.37
N LEU A 45 -0.83 -8.28 -19.66
CA LEU A 45 -0.30 -8.30 -21.03
C LEU A 45 -0.26 -9.70 -21.66
N TRP A 46 -0.20 -10.77 -20.87
CA TRP A 46 -0.09 -12.13 -21.38
C TRP A 46 -1.37 -12.92 -21.16
N VAL A 47 -1.87 -12.98 -19.93
CA VAL A 47 -2.96 -13.90 -19.53
C VAL A 47 -4.32 -13.44 -20.06
N LEU A 48 -4.64 -12.14 -19.96
CA LEU A 48 -5.89 -11.58 -20.48
C LEU A 48 -6.01 -11.67 -22.02
N PRO A 49 -5.00 -11.29 -22.83
CA PRO A 49 -5.13 -11.32 -24.28
C PRO A 49 -4.97 -12.70 -24.92
N HIS A 50 -4.29 -13.66 -24.28
CA HIS A 50 -4.13 -15.01 -24.84
C HIS A 50 -5.26 -15.99 -24.46
N GLY A 51 -6.27 -15.55 -23.71
CA GLY A 51 -7.49 -16.35 -23.46
C GLY A 51 -7.31 -17.59 -22.58
N TYR A 52 -6.19 -17.72 -21.85
CA TYR A 52 -5.93 -18.86 -20.94
C TYR A 52 -6.85 -18.89 -19.71
N MET A 53 -7.57 -17.80 -19.42
CA MET A 53 -8.48 -17.65 -18.30
C MET A 53 -9.69 -16.81 -18.74
N SER A 54 -10.90 -17.09 -18.20
CA SER A 54 -12.05 -16.20 -18.38
C SER A 54 -11.69 -14.78 -17.95
N HIS A 55 -11.98 -13.78 -18.80
CA HIS A 55 -11.68 -12.37 -18.54
C HIS A 55 -12.13 -11.90 -17.15
N GLY A 56 -13.24 -12.44 -16.64
CA GLY A 56 -13.74 -12.11 -15.29
C GLY A 56 -12.79 -12.54 -14.15
N VAL A 57 -12.22 -13.73 -14.24
CA VAL A 57 -11.29 -14.26 -13.22
C VAL A 57 -9.94 -13.55 -13.29
N GLY A 58 -9.44 -13.30 -14.51
CA GLY A 58 -8.21 -12.54 -14.73
C GLY A 58 -8.30 -11.12 -14.18
N ASN A 59 -9.40 -10.40 -14.47
CA ASN A 59 -9.63 -9.06 -13.92
C ASN A 59 -9.73 -9.06 -12.40
N PHE A 60 -10.44 -10.04 -11.82
CA PHE A 60 -10.59 -10.11 -10.37
C PHE A 60 -9.23 -10.29 -9.66
N ILE A 61 -8.39 -11.20 -10.17
CA ILE A 61 -7.04 -11.43 -9.63
C ILE A 61 -6.17 -10.18 -9.80
N TYR A 62 -6.23 -9.54 -10.96
CA TYR A 62 -5.49 -8.30 -11.22
C TYR A 62 -5.85 -7.22 -10.20
N ILE A 63 -7.14 -6.93 -10.02
CA ILE A 63 -7.65 -5.95 -9.05
C ILE A 63 -7.19 -6.31 -7.62
N ALA A 64 -7.28 -7.58 -7.23
CA ALA A 64 -6.86 -8.02 -5.91
C ALA A 64 -5.35 -7.80 -5.67
N LEU A 65 -4.51 -8.08 -6.66
CA LEU A 65 -3.06 -7.83 -6.59
C LEU A 65 -2.76 -6.33 -6.52
N THR A 66 -3.47 -5.49 -7.28
CA THR A 66 -3.32 -4.03 -7.22
C THR A 66 -3.68 -3.48 -5.83
N LEU A 67 -4.76 -4.00 -5.22
CA LEU A 67 -5.16 -3.61 -3.86
C LEU A 67 -4.11 -4.03 -2.82
N LEU A 68 -3.58 -5.25 -2.93
CA LEU A 68 -2.53 -5.74 -2.05
C LEU A 68 -1.29 -4.85 -2.15
N LYS A 69 -0.85 -4.54 -3.37
CA LYS A 69 0.26 -3.62 -3.63
C LYS A 69 -0.01 -2.25 -2.99
N ALA A 70 -1.18 -1.66 -3.21
CA ALA A 70 -1.53 -0.35 -2.65
C ALA A 70 -1.47 -0.35 -1.12
N TYR A 71 -1.96 -1.41 -0.47
CA TYR A 71 -1.84 -1.58 0.97
C TYR A 71 -0.37 -1.60 1.44
N TYR A 72 0.51 -2.35 0.76
CA TYR A 72 1.94 -2.36 1.09
C TYR A 72 2.60 -0.99 0.90
N ILE A 73 2.21 -0.20 -0.11
CA ILE A 73 2.72 1.17 -0.29
C ILE A 73 2.33 2.05 0.90
N VAL A 74 1.04 2.08 1.24
CA VAL A 74 0.50 2.94 2.29
C VAL A 74 1.06 2.51 3.66
N ALA A 75 1.12 1.22 3.95
CA ALA A 75 1.60 0.73 5.25
C ALA A 75 3.11 0.97 5.47
N TYR A 76 3.95 0.77 4.45
CA TYR A 76 5.40 0.75 4.60
C TYR A 76 6.13 1.95 3.97
N PHE A 77 5.75 2.42 2.79
CA PHE A 77 6.40 3.57 2.15
C PHE A 77 5.87 4.90 2.64
N MET A 78 4.58 5.00 2.98
CA MET A 78 4.03 6.18 3.65
C MET A 78 4.23 6.14 5.18
N HIS A 79 4.92 5.13 5.71
CA HIS A 79 5.23 4.99 7.14
C HIS A 79 4.00 5.00 8.10
N LEU A 80 2.78 4.89 7.56
CA LEU A 80 1.54 5.06 8.30
C LEU A 80 1.33 4.02 9.40
N LYS A 81 1.96 2.85 9.30
CA LYS A 81 1.86 1.80 10.31
C LYS A 81 2.49 2.19 11.66
N TYR A 82 3.45 3.11 11.67
CA TYR A 82 4.16 3.54 12.89
C TYR A 82 3.98 5.04 13.18
N GLU A 83 3.15 5.73 12.39
CA GLU A 83 2.94 7.16 12.49
C GLU A 83 1.57 7.56 13.06
N LYS A 84 1.40 8.88 13.23
CA LYS A 84 0.30 9.48 13.98
C LYS A 84 -1.04 9.04 13.39
N VAL A 85 -1.89 8.47 14.25
CA VAL A 85 -3.24 7.99 13.92
C VAL A 85 -4.08 9.04 13.16
N GLY A 86 -3.83 10.33 13.39
CA GLY A 86 -4.48 11.42 12.65
C GLY A 86 -4.19 11.44 11.14
N LEU A 87 -2.96 11.11 10.72
CA LEU A 87 -2.60 11.04 9.29
C LEU A 87 -3.30 9.85 8.62
N GLN A 88 -3.35 8.70 9.31
CA GLN A 88 -4.06 7.52 8.85
C GLN A 88 -5.57 7.78 8.72
N LEU A 89 -6.16 8.48 9.69
CA LEU A 89 -7.58 8.83 9.66
C LEU A 89 -7.90 9.78 8.51
N ALA A 90 -7.07 10.81 8.28
CA ALA A 90 -7.26 11.78 7.20
C ALA A 90 -7.22 11.10 5.82
N LEU A 91 -6.25 10.22 5.58
CA LEU A 91 -6.17 9.46 4.33
C LEU A 91 -7.35 8.50 4.17
N THR A 92 -7.70 7.75 5.22
CA THR A 92 -8.83 6.82 5.19
C THR A 92 -10.15 7.55 4.88
N LEU A 93 -10.38 8.70 5.52
CA LEU A 93 -11.55 9.54 5.28
C LEU A 93 -11.59 10.05 3.84
N SER A 94 -10.44 10.47 3.29
CA SER A 94 -10.32 10.90 1.90
C SER A 94 -10.69 9.79 0.91
N PHE A 95 -10.20 8.56 1.13
CA PHE A 95 -10.57 7.41 0.29
C PHE A 95 -12.07 7.08 0.36
N ILE A 96 -12.65 7.11 1.56
CA ILE A 96 -14.08 6.89 1.76
C ILE A 96 -14.90 7.95 1.01
N PHE A 97 -14.48 9.22 1.10
CA PHE A 97 -15.15 10.31 0.39
C PHE A 97 -15.09 10.14 -1.13
N ILE A 98 -13.95 9.72 -1.69
CA ILE A 98 -13.82 9.46 -3.12
C ILE A 98 -14.76 8.34 -3.57
N ILE A 99 -14.82 7.23 -2.83
CA ILE A 99 -15.73 6.11 -3.17
C ILE A 99 -17.18 6.58 -3.11
N TYR A 100 -17.55 7.32 -2.07
CA TYR A 100 -18.89 7.88 -1.92
C TYR A 100 -19.24 8.84 -3.06
N PHE A 101 -18.31 9.70 -3.46
CA PHE A 101 -18.50 10.63 -4.57
C PHE A 101 -18.70 9.90 -5.91
N ILE A 102 -17.92 8.85 -6.18
CA ILE A 102 -18.10 8.02 -7.39
C ILE A 102 -19.48 7.39 -7.42
N VAL A 103 -19.96 6.87 -6.28
CA VAL A 103 -21.31 6.30 -6.18
C VAL A 103 -22.39 7.35 -6.43
N LEU A 104 -22.27 8.54 -5.85
CA LEU A 104 -23.22 9.63 -6.12
C LEU A 104 -23.24 10.01 -7.61
N MET A 105 -22.06 10.16 -8.23
CA MET A 105 -21.97 10.45 -9.66
C MET A 105 -22.56 9.35 -10.54
N LEU A 106 -22.45 8.08 -10.14
CA LEU A 106 -23.09 6.96 -10.85
C LEU A 106 -24.62 7.02 -10.73
N ILE A 107 -25.16 7.35 -9.54
CA ILE A 107 -26.61 7.47 -9.32
C ILE A 107 -27.19 8.64 -10.13
N GLU A 108 -26.58 9.82 -10.02
CA GLU A 108 -27.01 11.01 -10.76
C GLU A 108 -26.85 10.81 -12.27
N GLY A 109 -25.76 10.17 -12.69
CA GLY A 109 -25.53 9.81 -14.09
C GLY A 109 -26.60 8.87 -14.65
N ASP A 110 -26.99 7.85 -13.89
CA ASP A 110 -28.05 6.91 -14.27
C ASP A 110 -29.42 7.61 -14.32
N TYR A 111 -29.72 8.46 -13.32
CA TYR A 111 -30.96 9.24 -13.29
C TYR A 111 -31.10 10.14 -14.52
N LEU A 112 -30.02 10.84 -14.90
CA LEU A 112 -29.98 11.68 -16.10
C LEU A 112 -30.10 10.85 -17.38
N HIS A 113 -29.47 9.68 -17.46
CA HIS A 113 -29.57 8.79 -18.63
C HIS A 113 -31.01 8.35 -18.88
N VAL A 114 -31.77 8.05 -17.81
CA VAL A 114 -33.16 7.59 -17.90
C VAL A 114 -34.15 8.72 -18.17
N HIS A 115 -33.96 9.90 -17.55
CA HIS A 115 -34.97 10.98 -17.58
C HIS A 115 -34.64 12.14 -18.52
N MET A 116 -33.40 12.26 -18.99
CA MET A 116 -32.99 13.18 -20.03
C MET A 116 -32.25 12.42 -21.15
N PRO A 117 -32.97 11.66 -22.00
CA PRO A 117 -32.35 11.08 -23.18
C PRO A 117 -31.86 12.22 -24.08
N PHE A 118 -30.54 12.40 -24.13
CA PHE A 118 -29.89 13.36 -25.02
C PHE A 118 -30.27 12.98 -26.46
N LYS A 119 -30.97 13.90 -27.13
CA LYS A 119 -31.24 13.87 -28.57
C LYS A 119 -29.97 14.21 -29.35
#